data_AF-A0A8S9FX26-F1
#
_entry.id   AF-A0A8S9FX26-F1
#
_cell.length_a   1.000
_cell.length_b   1.000
_cell.length_c   1.000
_cell.angle_alpha   90.00
_cell.angle_beta   90.00
_cell.angle_gamma   90.00
#
_symmetry.space_group_name_H-M   'P 1'
#
loop_
_entity.id
_entity.type
_entity.pdbx_description
1 polymer ?
#
loop_
_entity_poly.entity_id
_entity_poly.type
_entity_poly.pdbx_seq_one_letter_code
_entity_poly.pdbx_strand_id
1 'polypeptide(L)' 'MNFFFKLVTFIFIFIVSLVQSIESVRNVKSFKLNEKIIYDCVDIYKQPSLSHPLLKNHKIQVFFPQYYMLC' A
#
# COMPACT_ATOMS: atom_id res chain seq x y z
N MET A 1 -14.59 34.43 17.55
CA MET A 1 -14.06 33.20 18.18
C MET A 1 -14.45 31.93 17.41
N ASN A 2 -15.70 31.78 16.95
CA ASN A 2 -16.18 30.53 16.32
C ASN A 2 -15.51 30.17 14.98
N PHE A 3 -15.12 31.16 14.17
CA PHE A 3 -14.46 30.93 12.88
C PHE A 3 -13.03 30.40 13.06
N PHE A 4 -12.27 31.01 13.99
CA PHE A 4 -10.90 30.61 14.27
C PHE A 4 -10.85 29.17 14.80
N PHE A 5 -11.74 28.81 15.74
CA PHE A 5 -11.84 27.43 16.23
C PHE A 5 -12.19 26.43 15.12
N LYS A 6 -13.07 26.80 14.18
CA LYS A 6 -13.39 25.98 13.01
C LYS A 6 -12.18 25.79 12.08
N LEU A 7 -11.41 26.85 11.85
CA LEU A 7 -10.21 26.79 11.01
C LEU A 7 -9.16 25.86 11.63
N VAL A 8 -8.95 25.97 12.94
CA VAL A 8 -8.00 25.11 13.68
C VAL A 8 -8.41 23.65 13.62
N THR A 9 -9.71 23.33 13.77
CA THR A 9 -10.18 21.93 13.68
C THR A 9 -10.04 21.37 12.27
N PHE A 10 -10.33 22.14 11.23
CA PHE A 10 -10.10 21.70 9.84
C PHE A 10 -8.63 21.41 9.54
N ILE A 11 -7.73 22.28 10.01
CA ILE A 11 -6.28 22.07 9.87
C ILE A 11 -5.86 20.77 10.56
N PHE A 12 -6.35 20.52 11.78
CA PHE A 12 -6.04 19.30 12.51
C PHE A 12 -6.51 18.03 11.78
N ILE A 13 -7.75 18.03 11.27
CA ILE A 13 -8.30 16.92 10.48
C ILE A 13 -7.47 16.66 9.22
N PHE A 14 -7.05 17.72 8.54
CA PHE A 14 -6.21 17.63 7.35
C PHE A 14 -4.83 17.02 7.66
N ILE A 15 -4.20 17.46 8.75
CA ILE A 15 -2.91 16.90 9.21
C ILE A 15 -3.04 15.41 9.56
N VAL A 16 -4.09 14.99 10.26
CA VAL A 16 -4.34 13.57 10.57
C VAL A 16 -4.51 12.75 9.29
N SER A 17 -5.28 13.25 8.32
CA SER A 17 -5.51 12.59 7.04
C SER A 17 -4.21 12.42 6.23
N LEU A 18 -3.35 13.45 6.23
CA LEU A 18 -2.02 13.38 5.61
C LEU A 18 -1.13 12.32 6.29
N VAL A 19 -1.09 12.29 7.63
CA VAL A 19 -0.27 11.32 8.38
C VAL A 19 -0.72 9.88 8.10
N GLN A 20 -2.02 9.61 8.06
CA GLN A 20 -2.55 8.27 7.82
C GLN A 20 -2.21 7.75 6.41
N SER A 21 -2.15 8.63 5.41
CA SER A 21 -1.75 8.24 4.05
C SER A 21 -0.30 7.73 3.98
N ILE A 22 0.59 8.30 4.79
CA ILE A 22 2.02 7.97 4.82
C ILE A 22 2.27 6.61 5.48
N GLU A 23 1.50 6.27 6.52
CA GLU A 23 1.68 5.02 7.27
C GLU A 23 1.35 3.78 6.43
N SER A 24 0.37 3.88 5.51
CA SER A 24 0.01 2.81 4.58
C SER A 24 1.18 2.35 3.69
N VAL A 25 2.15 3.24 3.42
CA VAL A 25 3.30 2.95 2.56
C VAL A 25 4.45 2.31 3.35
N ARG A 26 4.53 2.49 4.68
CA ARG A 26 5.69 2.06 5.49
C ARG A 26 5.70 0.58 5.85
N ASN A 27 4.60 -0.15 5.72
CA ASN A 27 4.51 -1.55 6.14
C ASN A 27 4.77 -2.55 4.99
N VAL A 28 5.53 -2.10 3.99
CA VAL A 28 5.89 -2.90 2.82
C VAL A 28 7.30 -3.42 3.02
N LYS A 29 7.44 -4.74 3.17
CA LYS A 29 8.75 -5.40 3.18
C LYS A 29 9.34 -5.28 1.78
N SER A 30 10.64 -5.04 1.62
CA SER A 30 11.27 -4.97 0.30
C SER A 30 12.48 -5.91 0.22
N PHE A 31 12.76 -6.42 -0.98
CA PHE A 31 13.97 -7.17 -1.26
C PHE A 31 14.78 -6.50 -2.36
N LYS A 32 16.09 -6.41 -2.14
CA LYS A 32 17.02 -5.88 -3.11
C LYS A 32 17.53 -7.04 -3.96
N LEU A 33 17.27 -6.98 -5.26
CA LEU A 33 17.82 -7.97 -6.20
C LEU A 33 19.28 -7.61 -6.51
N ASN A 34 19.51 -6.37 -6.97
CA ASN A 34 20.83 -5.83 -7.32
C ASN A 34 20.97 -4.39 -6.79
N GLU A 35 22.15 -3.77 -6.94
CA GLU A 35 22.41 -2.39 -6.48
C GLU A 35 21.36 -1.35 -6.89
N LYS A 36 20.71 -1.56 -8.04
CA LYS A 36 19.77 -0.62 -8.66
C LYS A 36 18.31 -1.10 -8.65
N ILE A 37 18.03 -2.32 -8.18
CA ILE A 37 16.70 -2.92 -8.28
C ILE A 37 16.24 -3.37 -6.91
N ILE A 38 15.16 -2.74 -6.45
CA ILE A 38 14.47 -3.03 -5.20
C ILE A 38 13.03 -3.38 -5.56
N TYR A 39 12.53 -4.48 -5.02
CA TYR A 39 11.16 -4.94 -5.18
C TYR A 39 10.43 -4.86 -3.85
N ASP A 40 9.20 -4.39 -3.91
CA ASP A 40 8.30 -4.30 -2.77
C ASP A 40 7.44 -5.57 -2.67
N CYS A 41 7.45 -6.19 -1.48
CA CYS A 41 6.62 -7.33 -1.13
C CYS A 41 5.19 -6.87 -0.87
N VAL A 42 4.28 -7.31 -1.72
CA VAL A 42 2.85 -7.13 -1.54
C VAL A 42 2.15 -8.48 -1.60
N ASP A 43 1.10 -8.65 -0.80
CA ASP A 43 0.22 -9.81 -0.89
C ASP A 43 -0.30 -9.94 -2.33
N ILE A 44 -0.11 -11.11 -2.96
CA ILE A 44 -0.48 -11.36 -4.35
C ILE A 44 -1.97 -11.09 -4.60
N TYR A 45 -2.84 -11.32 -3.62
CA TYR A 45 -4.27 -11.07 -3.73
C TYR A 45 -4.66 -9.59 -3.56
N LYS A 46 -3.74 -8.77 -3.04
CA LYS A 46 -3.94 -7.32 -2.82
C LYS A 46 -3.26 -6.47 -3.89
N GLN A 47 -2.73 -7.08 -4.96
CA GLN A 47 -2.12 -6.34 -6.03
C GLN A 47 -3.16 -5.41 -6.69
N PRO A 48 -2.82 -4.12 -6.92
CA PRO A 48 -3.75 -3.14 -7.46
C PRO A 48 -4.29 -3.54 -8.84
N SER A 49 -3.52 -4.30 -9.63
CA SER A 49 -3.96 -4.84 -10.92
C SER A 49 -5.18 -5.74 -10.81
N LEU A 50 -5.35 -6.49 -9.71
CA LEU A 50 -6.50 -7.39 -9.53
C LEU A 50 -7.81 -6.65 -9.29
N SER A 51 -7.76 -5.35 -8.95
CA SER A 51 -8.97 -4.52 -8.87
C SER A 51 -9.58 -4.22 -10.25
N HIS A 52 -8.87 -4.54 -11.34
CA HIS A 52 -9.35 -4.31 -12.68
C HIS A 52 -10.61 -5.18 -12.98
N PRO A 53 -11.69 -4.61 -13.55
CA PRO A 53 -12.95 -5.34 -13.76
C PRO A 53 -12.81 -6.64 -14.54
N LEU A 54 -11.87 -6.69 -15.50
CA LEU A 54 -11.59 -7.89 -16.30
C LEU A 54 -10.94 -9.02 -15.50
N LEU A 55 -10.34 -8.72 -14.34
CA LEU A 55 -9.62 -9.68 -13.50
C LEU A 55 -10.43 -10.10 -12.26
N LYS A 56 -11.68 -9.63 -12.13
CA LYS A 56 -12.55 -9.92 -10.98
C LYS A 56 -12.73 -11.43 -10.69
N ASN A 57 -12.72 -12.26 -11.73
CA ASN A 57 -12.87 -13.72 -11.62
C ASN A 57 -11.58 -14.47 -12.00
N HIS A 58 -10.46 -13.77 -12.10
CA HIS A 58 -9.20 -14.37 -12.46
C HIS A 58 -8.69 -15.27 -11.33
N LYS A 59 -8.54 -16.56 -11.60
CA LYS A 59 -7.95 -17.51 -10.64
C LYS A 59 -6.43 -17.42 -10.72
N ILE A 60 -5.81 -16.98 -9.64
CA ILE A 60 -4.36 -16.93 -9.52
C ILE A 60 -3.83 -18.37 -9.45
N GLN A 61 -2.93 -18.72 -10.38
CA GLN A 61 -2.24 -20.00 -10.35
C GLN A 61 -0.96 -19.85 -9.53
N VAL A 62 -0.98 -20.32 -8.29
CA VAL A 62 0.20 -20.39 -7.43
C VAL A 62 0.90 -21.73 -7.65
N PHE A 63 2.04 -21.72 -8.34
CA PHE A 63 2.90 -22.88 -8.45
C PHE A 63 3.97 -22.75 -7.36
N PHE A 64 3.98 -23.68 -6.42
CA PHE A 64 4.93 -23.64 -5.33
C PHE A 64 6.18 -24.55 -5.61
N PRO A 65 7.35 -24.03 -6.07
CA PRO A 65 8.69 -24.54 -5.65
C PRO A 65 9.49 -23.68 -4.61
N GLN A 66 9.74 -24.19 -3.39
CA GLN A 66 10.12 -23.61 -2.06
C GLN A 66 10.78 -22.20 -1.87
N TYR A 67 10.91 -21.31 -2.85
CA TYR A 67 11.76 -20.12 -2.88
C TYR A 67 11.06 -18.77 -3.15
N TYR A 68 9.76 -18.71 -3.43
CA TYR A 68 8.96 -17.46 -3.34
C TYR A 68 8.58 -17.16 -1.88
N MET A 69 9.55 -17.28 -0.99
CA MET A 69 9.51 -16.70 0.36
C MET A 69 10.69 -15.73 0.51
N LEU A 70 11.00 -15.00 -0.55
CA LEU A 70 11.72 -13.71 -0.44
C LEU A 70 10.71 -12.55 -0.33
N CYS A 71 9.49 -12.79 -0.82
CA CYS A 71 8.17 -12.32 -0.39
C CYS A 71 7.22 -13.48 -0.69
#